data_AF-A0A820Z8Q8-F1
#
_entry.id   AF-A0A820Z8Q8-F1
#
_cell.length_a   1.000
_cell.length_b   1.000
_cell.length_c   1.000
_cell.angle_alpha   90.00
_cell.angle_beta   90.00
_cell.angle_gamma   90.00
#
_symmetry.space_group_name_H-M   'P 1'
#
loop_
_entity.id
_entity.type
_entity.pdbx_description
1 polymer ?
#
loop_
_entity_poly.entity_id
_entity_poly.type
_entity_poly.pdbx_seq_one_letter_code
_entity_poly.pdbx_strand_id
1 'polypeptide(L)'
;MIIRVAGPEVETEYQKEYLHNPNSILISTLPGQLLCKRIFFLKWEPSKDESELRRSISDFMLTVVQSVKAHNYRSIAFPAIGCGEHNCSVNIVVETMVREIKRQLRNRKLSWTVKFVIEPEKQNVYDEFCTQIMVSDERTSFGHGVYFSSNPVYSHGYAHPNTSGERCMFVNRVLIGKTTKGDGSMKTRPLGFDSTTDGNHIFVTYHDAQVYAEYLITYM
;
A
#
# COMPACT_ATOMS: atom_id res chain seq x y z
N MET A 1 -13.16 -19.26 5.55
CA MET A 1 -13.28 -17.95 4.87
C MET A 1 -12.52 -17.87 3.54
N ILE A 2 -11.33 -18.45 3.31
CA ILE A 2 -10.80 -18.62 1.93
C ILE A 2 -10.90 -20.07 1.43
N ILE A 3 -10.69 -21.04 2.33
CA ILE A 3 -10.78 -22.48 2.06
C ILE A 3 -12.15 -22.89 1.49
N ARG A 4 -13.25 -22.32 2.01
CA ARG A 4 -14.60 -22.60 1.51
C ARG A 4 -14.77 -22.29 0.02
N VAL A 5 -14.10 -21.25 -0.47
CA VAL A 5 -14.16 -20.86 -1.89
C VAL A 5 -13.10 -21.58 -2.71
N ALA A 6 -11.92 -21.84 -2.11
CA ALA A 6 -10.83 -22.50 -2.79
C ALA A 6 -11.07 -24.01 -3.01
N GLY A 7 -11.88 -24.65 -2.18
CA GLY A 7 -12.18 -26.08 -2.27
C GLY A 7 -11.46 -26.93 -1.21
N PRO A 8 -11.98 -28.14 -0.92
CA PRO A 8 -11.45 -29.05 0.11
C PRO A 8 -10.03 -29.56 -0.16
N GLU A 9 -9.56 -29.52 -1.41
CA GLU A 9 -8.20 -29.88 -1.80
C GLU A 9 -7.16 -28.97 -1.14
N VAL A 10 -7.47 -27.68 -1.00
CA VAL A 10 -6.58 -26.70 -0.36
C VAL A 10 -6.46 -26.96 1.14
N GLU A 11 -7.55 -27.38 1.78
CA GLU A 11 -7.53 -27.76 3.19
C GLU A 11 -6.66 -28.99 3.43
N THR A 12 -6.77 -29.99 2.55
CA THR A 12 -5.97 -31.21 2.62
C THR A 12 -4.48 -30.92 2.46
N GLU A 13 -4.10 -30.08 1.49
CA GLU A 13 -2.72 -29.67 1.27
C GLU A 13 -2.19 -28.83 2.45
N TYR A 14 -3.00 -27.90 2.95
CA TYR A 14 -2.65 -27.09 4.12
C TYR A 14 -2.32 -27.98 5.33
N GLN A 15 -3.16 -28.96 5.65
CA GLN A 15 -2.94 -29.85 6.80
C GLN A 15 -1.66 -30.69 6.63
N LYS A 16 -1.41 -31.17 5.41
CA LYS A 16 -0.18 -31.91 5.09
C LYS A 16 1.08 -31.06 5.31
N GLU A 17 1.10 -29.84 4.78
CA GLU A 17 2.22 -28.92 4.96
C GLU A 17 2.37 -28.45 6.40
N TYR A 18 1.26 -28.27 7.13
CA TYR A 18 1.26 -27.94 8.54
C TYR A 18 1.97 -29.00 9.39
N LEU A 19 1.69 -30.27 9.12
CA LEU A 19 2.32 -31.41 9.80
C LEU A 19 3.79 -31.59 9.40
N HIS A 20 4.13 -31.33 8.13
CA HIS A 20 5.50 -31.47 7.64
C HIS A 20 6.43 -30.37 8.18
N ASN A 21 5.92 -29.14 8.26
CA ASN A 21 6.67 -27.95 8.67
C ASN A 21 5.93 -27.17 9.78
N PRO A 22 5.84 -27.71 11.02
CA PRO A 22 5.06 -27.10 12.09
C PRO A 22 5.55 -25.69 12.45
N ASN A 23 6.87 -25.48 12.40
CA ASN A 23 7.51 -24.21 12.76
C ASN A 23 7.52 -23.16 11.64
N SER A 24 7.03 -23.48 10.43
CA SER A 24 6.96 -22.50 9.36
C SER A 24 5.86 -21.48 9.63
N ILE A 25 6.23 -20.19 9.61
CA ILE A 25 5.26 -19.08 9.71
C ILE A 25 4.40 -18.93 8.44
N LEU A 26 4.83 -19.51 7.32
CA LEU A 26 4.14 -19.41 6.04
C LEU A 26 3.94 -20.81 5.45
N ILE A 27 2.67 -21.18 5.22
CA ILE A 27 2.31 -22.39 4.50
C ILE A 27 1.89 -21.97 3.08
N SER A 28 2.46 -22.63 2.08
CA SER A 28 2.12 -22.42 0.68
C SER A 28 1.26 -23.59 0.19
N THR A 29 0.20 -23.28 -0.56
CA THR A 29 -0.68 -24.29 -1.18
C THR A 29 -1.03 -23.92 -2.62
N LEU A 30 -1.56 -24.87 -3.38
CA LEU A 30 -2.21 -24.61 -4.66
C LEU A 30 -3.50 -23.78 -4.48
N PRO A 31 -3.95 -23.08 -5.53
CA PRO A 31 -5.07 -22.15 -5.42
C PRO A 31 -6.45 -22.81 -5.36
N GLY A 32 -6.55 -24.12 -5.66
CA GLY A 32 -7.82 -24.80 -5.87
C GLY A 32 -8.65 -24.10 -6.94
N GLN A 33 -9.86 -23.70 -6.58
CA GLN A 33 -10.80 -23.00 -7.45
C GLN A 33 -10.57 -21.48 -7.57
N LEU A 34 -9.60 -20.92 -6.85
CA LEU A 34 -9.30 -19.49 -6.94
C LEU A 34 -8.51 -19.16 -8.22
N LEU A 35 -8.71 -17.95 -8.75
CA LEU A 35 -8.02 -17.46 -9.95
C LEU A 35 -6.55 -17.03 -9.71
N CYS A 36 -6.04 -17.16 -8.49
CA CYS A 36 -4.63 -16.90 -8.20
C CYS A 36 -3.77 -18.12 -8.55
N LYS A 37 -2.44 -17.97 -8.51
CA LYS A 37 -1.51 -19.09 -8.78
C LYS A 37 -1.15 -19.91 -7.53
N ARG A 38 -1.34 -19.33 -6.35
CA ARG A 38 -0.85 -19.85 -5.07
C ARG A 38 -1.54 -19.13 -3.92
N ILE A 39 -1.81 -19.84 -2.83
CA ILE A 39 -2.30 -19.27 -1.58
C ILE A 39 -1.20 -19.41 -0.52
N PHE A 40 -0.92 -18.33 0.19
CA PHE A 40 0.01 -18.31 1.32
C PHE A 40 -0.78 -18.11 2.60
N PHE A 41 -0.83 -19.14 3.44
CA PHE A 41 -1.43 -19.12 4.76
C PHE A 41 -0.39 -18.68 5.79
N LEU A 42 -0.69 -17.60 6.50
CA LEU A 42 0.17 -17.04 7.53
C LEU A 42 -0.20 -17.64 8.89
N LYS A 43 0.74 -18.31 9.56
CA LYS A 43 0.65 -18.65 10.98
C LYS A 43 1.19 -17.47 11.78
N TRP A 44 0.29 -16.62 12.25
CA TRP A 44 0.68 -15.41 12.97
C TRP A 44 -0.34 -15.09 14.05
N GLU A 45 0.20 -14.80 15.24
CA GLU A 45 -0.56 -14.30 16.38
C GLU A 45 0.03 -12.93 16.76
N PRO A 46 -0.78 -11.87 16.78
CA PRO A 46 -0.30 -10.54 17.12
C PRO A 46 0.07 -10.45 18.60
N SER A 47 1.24 -9.87 18.88
CA SER A 47 1.62 -9.49 20.25
C SER A 47 0.83 -8.25 20.70
N LYS A 48 0.60 -8.13 22.02
CA LYS A 48 0.09 -6.91 22.64
C LYS A 48 1.15 -5.83 22.76
N ASP A 49 2.43 -6.22 22.77
CA ASP A 49 3.52 -5.27 22.73
C ASP A 49 3.67 -4.69 21.32
N GLU A 50 3.64 -3.35 21.22
CA GLU A 50 3.68 -2.68 19.92
C GLU A 50 4.99 -2.93 19.16
N SER A 51 6.12 -3.06 19.86
CA SER A 51 7.42 -3.29 19.24
C SER A 51 7.50 -4.70 18.66
N GLU A 52 7.04 -5.69 19.42
CA GLU A 52 6.92 -7.08 18.95
C GLU A 52 5.91 -7.22 17.82
N LEU A 53 4.77 -6.51 17.90
CA LEU A 53 3.78 -6.47 16.84
C LEU A 53 4.42 -5.94 15.55
N ARG A 54 5.09 -4.79 15.60
CA ARG A 54 5.79 -4.21 14.45
C ARG A 54 6.86 -5.13 13.89
N ARG A 55 7.62 -5.80 14.76
CA ARG A 55 8.66 -6.76 14.37
C ARG A 55 8.06 -7.95 13.65
N SER A 56 7.05 -8.59 14.24
CA SER A 56 6.38 -9.76 13.66
C SER A 56 5.75 -9.45 12.30
N ILE A 57 5.15 -8.26 12.14
CA ILE A 57 4.62 -7.80 10.86
C ILE A 57 5.73 -7.66 9.82
N SER A 58 6.83 -7.00 10.19
CA SER A 58 7.97 -6.83 9.30
C SER A 58 8.55 -8.17 8.86
N ASP A 59 8.70 -9.11 9.79
CA ASP A 59 9.26 -10.44 9.55
C ASP A 59 8.40 -11.24 8.57
N PHE A 60 7.07 -11.30 8.76
CA PHE A 60 6.25 -12.06 7.82
C PHE A 60 6.15 -11.38 6.45
N MET A 61 6.12 -10.05 6.38
CA MET A 61 6.10 -9.35 5.10
C MET A 61 7.36 -9.63 4.29
N LEU A 62 8.52 -9.70 4.96
CA LEU A 62 9.78 -10.14 4.37
C LEU A 62 9.68 -11.57 3.83
N THR A 63 9.19 -12.52 4.65
CA THR A 63 9.05 -13.92 4.25
C THR A 63 8.10 -14.11 3.07
N VAL A 64 6.99 -13.38 3.04
CA VAL A 64 6.04 -13.40 1.91
C VAL A 64 6.70 -12.87 0.65
N VAL A 65 7.37 -11.71 0.71
CA VAL A 65 8.08 -11.15 -0.45
C VAL A 65 9.16 -12.10 -0.98
N GLN A 66 9.93 -12.73 -0.10
CA GLN A 66 10.92 -13.74 -0.49
C GLN A 66 10.27 -14.93 -1.20
N SER A 67 9.15 -15.42 -0.67
CA SER A 67 8.40 -16.54 -1.26
C SER A 67 7.81 -16.20 -2.62
N VAL A 68 7.22 -15.02 -2.79
CA VAL A 68 6.69 -14.53 -4.07
C VAL A 68 7.81 -14.42 -5.11
N LYS A 69 9.00 -13.96 -4.69
CA LYS A 69 10.18 -13.82 -5.56
C LYS A 69 10.70 -15.18 -6.01
N ALA A 70 10.83 -16.14 -5.09
CA ALA A 70 11.29 -17.50 -5.40
C ALA A 70 10.41 -18.18 -6.46
N HIS A 71 9.12 -17.83 -6.49
CA HIS A 71 8.15 -18.34 -7.46
C HIS A 71 8.00 -17.50 -8.74
N ASN A 72 8.79 -16.43 -8.91
CA ASN A 72 8.72 -15.50 -10.05
C ASN A 72 7.33 -14.86 -10.26
N TYR A 73 6.57 -14.65 -9.19
CA TYR A 73 5.31 -13.92 -9.27
C TYR A 73 5.56 -12.41 -9.33
N ARG A 74 4.67 -11.69 -10.02
CA ARG A 74 4.72 -10.22 -10.18
C ARG A 74 3.55 -9.50 -9.51
N SER A 75 2.66 -10.23 -8.85
CA SER A 75 1.51 -9.65 -8.17
C SER A 75 1.19 -10.43 -6.91
N ILE A 76 0.80 -9.72 -5.86
CA ILE A 76 0.32 -10.31 -4.61
C ILE A 76 -0.84 -9.49 -4.05
N ALA A 77 -1.81 -10.19 -3.43
CA ALA A 77 -2.91 -9.59 -2.71
C ALA A 77 -2.80 -9.95 -1.22
N PHE A 78 -2.81 -8.94 -0.35
CA PHE A 78 -2.86 -9.09 1.10
C PHE A 78 -4.28 -8.75 1.57
N PRO A 79 -4.92 -9.58 2.41
CA PRO A 79 -6.08 -9.10 3.16
C PRO A 79 -5.64 -8.05 4.20
N ALA A 80 -6.60 -7.37 4.82
CA ALA A 80 -6.34 -6.49 5.98
C ALA A 80 -5.95 -7.29 7.25
N ILE A 81 -4.80 -7.99 7.17
CA ILE A 81 -4.25 -8.84 8.24
C ILE A 81 -4.06 -8.01 9.50
N GLY A 82 -4.52 -8.51 10.66
CA GLY A 82 -4.37 -7.81 11.94
C GLY A 82 -5.39 -6.70 12.20
N CYS A 83 -6.17 -6.27 11.20
CA CYS A 83 -7.22 -5.26 11.36
C CYS A 83 -8.61 -5.87 11.66
N GLY A 84 -8.63 -7.05 12.31
CA GLY A 84 -9.84 -7.79 12.65
C GLY A 84 -10.03 -7.97 14.15
N GLU A 85 -10.55 -9.12 14.57
CA GLU A 85 -10.93 -9.42 15.96
C GLU A 85 -9.78 -9.44 16.97
N HIS A 86 -8.54 -9.34 16.52
CA HIS A 86 -7.34 -9.38 17.37
C HIS A 86 -7.05 -8.07 18.13
N ASN A 87 -7.95 -7.09 18.08
CA ASN A 87 -7.86 -5.81 18.81
C ASN A 87 -6.53 -5.05 18.60
N CYS A 88 -5.86 -5.26 17.47
CA CYS A 88 -4.62 -4.56 17.15
C CYS A 88 -4.92 -3.12 16.74
N SER A 89 -3.99 -2.21 16.99
CA SER A 89 -4.07 -0.85 16.47
C SER A 89 -3.98 -0.87 14.94
N VAL A 90 -5.07 -0.50 14.27
CA VAL A 90 -5.16 -0.43 12.80
C VAL A 90 -4.02 0.43 12.24
N ASN A 91 -3.74 1.57 12.86
CA ASN A 91 -2.66 2.46 12.45
C ASN A 91 -1.29 1.76 12.48
N ILE A 92 -0.94 1.07 13.57
CA ILE A 92 0.35 0.37 13.69
C ILE A 92 0.50 -0.72 12.63
N VAL A 93 -0.57 -1.50 12.43
CA VAL A 93 -0.59 -2.61 11.50
C VAL A 93 -0.40 -2.10 10.07
N VAL A 94 -1.25 -1.16 9.65
CA VAL A 94 -1.26 -0.62 8.29
C VAL A 94 0.02 0.15 7.98
N GLU A 95 0.45 1.05 8.88
CA GLU A 95 1.71 1.79 8.73
C GLU A 95 2.88 0.82 8.54
N THR A 96 2.97 -0.23 9.37
CA THR A 96 4.07 -1.20 9.31
C THR A 96 4.04 -2.01 8.01
N MET A 97 2.86 -2.52 7.60
CA MET A 97 2.71 -3.27 6.35
C MET A 97 3.08 -2.42 5.12
N VAL A 98 2.54 -1.20 5.03
CA VAL A 98 2.77 -0.31 3.89
C VAL A 98 4.22 0.14 3.82
N ARG A 99 4.80 0.55 4.96
CA ARG A 99 6.21 0.93 5.05
C ARG A 99 7.13 -0.21 4.61
N GLU A 100 6.85 -1.44 5.06
CA GLU A 100 7.68 -2.59 4.72
C GLU A 100 7.60 -2.94 3.23
N ILE A 101 6.40 -2.94 2.63
CA ILE A 101 6.24 -3.17 1.20
C ILE A 101 6.95 -2.09 0.39
N LYS A 102 6.72 -0.81 0.71
CA LYS A 102 7.37 0.31 0.03
C LYS A 102 8.90 0.15 0.08
N ARG A 103 9.45 -0.21 1.24
CA ARG A 103 10.87 -0.52 1.43
C ARG A 103 11.35 -1.65 0.51
N GLN A 104 10.63 -2.78 0.48
CA GLN A 104 11.01 -3.93 -0.36
C GLN A 104 10.94 -3.63 -1.85
N LEU A 105 9.89 -2.95 -2.31
CA LEU A 105 9.70 -2.61 -3.72
C LEU A 105 10.78 -1.64 -4.23
N ARG A 106 11.10 -0.60 -3.44
CA ARG A 106 12.16 0.36 -3.78
C ARG A 106 13.54 -0.28 -3.78
N ASN A 107 13.93 -0.93 -2.69
CA ASN A 107 15.29 -1.46 -2.52
C ASN A 107 15.64 -2.53 -3.57
N ARG A 108 14.64 -3.26 -4.06
CA ARG A 108 14.83 -4.36 -5.00
C ARG A 108 14.44 -4.02 -6.44
N LYS A 109 13.98 -2.78 -6.71
CA LYS A 109 13.46 -2.32 -8.00
C LYS A 109 12.44 -3.30 -8.61
N LEU A 110 11.53 -3.81 -7.78
CA LEU A 110 10.54 -4.80 -8.20
C LEU A 110 9.38 -4.09 -8.91
N SER A 111 9.14 -4.43 -10.17
CA SER A 111 7.93 -4.03 -10.91
C SER A 111 6.76 -4.95 -10.55
N TRP A 112 6.36 -4.95 -9.28
CA TRP A 112 5.30 -5.79 -8.75
C TRP A 112 4.03 -4.99 -8.46
N THR A 113 2.88 -5.61 -8.67
CA THR A 113 1.58 -5.08 -8.23
C THR A 113 1.23 -5.66 -6.86
N VAL A 114 1.17 -4.81 -5.84
CA VAL A 114 0.69 -5.19 -4.51
C VAL A 114 -0.72 -4.65 -4.31
N LYS A 115 -1.66 -5.51 -3.94
CA LYS A 115 -3.05 -5.15 -3.66
C LYS A 115 -3.35 -5.41 -2.19
N PHE A 116 -4.00 -4.47 -1.52
CA PHE A 116 -4.62 -4.70 -0.21
C PHE A 116 -6.11 -4.89 -0.43
N VAL A 117 -6.66 -6.01 0.04
CA VAL A 117 -8.07 -6.39 -0.11
C VAL A 117 -8.76 -6.15 1.23
N ILE A 118 -9.71 -5.22 1.22
CA ILE A 118 -10.41 -4.74 2.41
C ILE A 118 -11.89 -4.99 2.21
N GLU A 119 -12.55 -5.51 3.24
CA GLU A 119 -14.00 -5.73 3.22
C GLU A 119 -14.74 -4.38 3.17
N PRO A 120 -15.82 -4.24 2.36
CA PRO A 120 -16.52 -2.97 2.18
C PRO A 120 -16.99 -2.32 3.48
N GLU A 121 -17.40 -3.12 4.45
CA GLU A 121 -17.83 -2.70 5.79
C GLU A 121 -16.71 -2.12 6.68
N LYS A 122 -15.42 -2.26 6.33
CA LYS A 122 -14.27 -1.81 7.14
C LYS A 122 -13.70 -0.46 6.67
N GLN A 123 -14.54 0.58 6.66
CA GLN A 123 -14.16 1.91 6.16
C GLN A 123 -12.95 2.51 6.87
N ASN A 124 -12.86 2.39 8.20
CA ASN A 124 -11.72 2.93 8.96
C ASN A 124 -10.38 2.27 8.57
N VAL A 125 -10.40 0.99 8.20
CA VAL A 125 -9.23 0.26 7.73
C VAL A 125 -8.87 0.70 6.31
N TYR A 126 -9.88 0.87 5.46
CA TYR A 126 -9.71 1.42 4.11
C TYR A 126 -9.06 2.80 4.12
N ASP A 127 -9.60 3.73 4.92
CA ASP A 127 -9.11 5.10 5.03
C ASP A 127 -7.65 5.14 5.52
N GLU A 128 -7.29 4.27 6.48
CA GLU A 128 -5.91 4.17 6.96
C GLU A 128 -4.97 3.63 5.89
N PHE A 129 -5.36 2.60 5.13
CA PHE A 129 -4.55 2.08 4.01
C PHE A 129 -4.34 3.17 2.95
N CYS A 130 -5.40 3.86 2.54
CA CYS A 130 -5.31 5.00 1.62
C CYS A 130 -4.33 6.05 2.14
N THR A 131 -4.48 6.45 3.41
CA THR A 131 -3.60 7.43 4.06
C THR A 131 -2.13 6.98 4.02
N GLN A 132 -1.81 5.78 4.50
CA GLN A 132 -0.43 5.31 4.58
C GLN A 132 0.19 5.05 3.19
N ILE A 133 -0.62 4.66 2.20
CA ILE A 133 -0.17 4.49 0.81
C ILE A 133 0.13 5.85 0.17
N MET A 134 -0.70 6.87 0.41
CA MET A 134 -0.48 8.24 -0.09
C MET A 134 0.70 8.95 0.58
N VAL A 135 0.98 8.67 1.85
CA VAL A 135 2.13 9.27 2.57
C VAL A 135 3.44 8.92 1.87
N SER A 136 4.10 9.92 1.26
CA SER A 136 5.45 9.77 0.72
C SER A 136 6.48 9.78 1.85
N ASP A 137 7.50 8.90 1.78
CA ASP A 137 8.66 8.91 2.70
C ASP A 137 9.59 10.14 2.49
N GLU A 138 9.29 10.97 1.50
CA GLU A 138 10.03 12.20 1.23
C GLU A 138 9.57 13.32 2.16
N ARG A 139 10.50 14.22 2.55
CA ARG A 139 10.16 15.44 3.29
C ARG A 139 9.18 16.26 2.46
N THR A 140 7.92 16.19 2.86
CA THR A 140 6.85 16.99 2.28
C THR A 140 6.94 18.40 2.85
N SER A 141 6.78 19.42 1.99
CA SER A 141 6.90 20.82 2.44
C SER A 141 5.56 21.42 2.86
N PHE A 142 4.45 20.87 2.35
CA PHE A 142 3.11 21.42 2.52
C PHE A 142 2.09 20.39 3.00
N GLY A 143 2.54 19.22 3.46
CA GLY A 143 1.72 18.15 4.03
C GLY A 143 1.92 16.79 3.35
N HIS A 144 1.57 15.70 4.03
CA HIS A 144 1.66 14.34 3.54
C HIS A 144 0.39 13.97 2.76
N GLY A 145 0.37 14.36 1.50
CA GLY A 145 -0.68 14.01 0.56
C GLY A 145 -0.15 13.96 -0.87
N VAL A 146 -1.06 13.99 -1.83
CA VAL A 146 -0.71 13.96 -3.26
C VAL A 146 -0.50 15.38 -3.76
N TYR A 147 0.66 15.63 -4.35
CA TYR A 147 1.08 16.96 -4.80
C TYR A 147 0.66 17.19 -6.24
N PHE A 148 0.02 18.33 -6.47
CA PHE A 148 -0.30 18.84 -7.79
C PHE A 148 0.27 20.22 -7.96
N SER A 149 0.74 20.51 -9.17
CA SER A 149 1.14 21.86 -9.53
C SER A 149 0.33 22.42 -10.67
N SER A 150 -0.06 23.70 -10.54
CA SER A 150 -0.61 24.48 -11.66
C SER A 150 0.48 25.01 -12.60
N ASN A 151 1.76 24.83 -12.25
CA ASN A 151 2.90 25.24 -13.07
C ASN A 151 3.62 24.03 -13.67
N PRO A 152 3.51 23.80 -14.99
CA PRO A 152 4.15 22.65 -15.64
C PRO A 152 5.68 22.70 -15.60
N VAL A 153 6.29 23.88 -15.50
CA VAL A 153 7.75 24.04 -15.35
C VAL A 153 8.21 23.51 -13.99
N TYR A 154 7.42 23.70 -12.95
CA TYR A 154 7.68 23.09 -11.64
C TYR A 154 7.56 21.57 -11.72
N SER A 155 6.47 21.07 -12.30
CA SER A 155 6.25 19.63 -12.50
C SER A 155 7.32 18.95 -13.37
N HIS A 156 7.94 19.66 -14.31
CA HIS A 156 9.03 19.14 -15.14
C HIS A 156 10.20 18.62 -14.30
N GLY A 157 10.50 19.26 -13.17
CA GLY A 157 11.55 18.82 -12.25
C GLY A 157 11.32 17.41 -11.67
N TYR A 158 10.07 16.95 -11.65
CA TYR A 158 9.65 15.63 -11.16
C TYR A 158 9.37 14.63 -12.30
N ALA A 159 9.32 15.09 -13.55
CA ALA A 159 9.09 14.24 -14.73
C ALA A 159 10.42 13.67 -15.23
N HIS A 160 10.96 12.66 -14.55
CA HIS A 160 12.24 12.06 -14.90
C HIS A 160 12.21 11.36 -16.27
N PRO A 161 13.27 11.51 -17.10
CA PRO A 161 13.33 10.87 -18.40
C PRO A 161 13.52 9.36 -18.26
N ASN A 162 12.90 8.61 -19.17
CA ASN A 162 13.11 7.17 -19.34
C ASN A 162 14.46 6.89 -20.04
N THR A 163 14.77 5.62 -20.29
CA THR A 163 16.01 5.20 -20.98
C THR A 163 16.15 5.76 -22.40
N SER A 164 15.05 6.15 -23.04
CA SER A 164 14.99 6.74 -24.37
C SER A 164 15.02 8.27 -24.36
N GLY A 165 15.05 8.89 -23.17
CA GLY A 165 14.99 10.35 -23.00
C GLY A 165 13.59 10.93 -22.88
N GLU A 166 12.54 10.13 -23.04
CA GLU A 166 11.15 10.61 -22.98
C GLU A 166 10.69 10.77 -21.52
N ARG A 167 9.90 11.81 -21.28
CA ARG A 167 9.30 12.18 -20.00
C ARG A 167 7.79 12.04 -20.09
N CYS A 168 7.18 11.76 -18.95
CA CYS A 168 5.74 11.65 -18.82
C CYS A 168 5.23 12.61 -17.75
N MET A 169 4.12 13.29 -18.02
CA MET A 169 3.44 14.16 -17.05
C MET A 169 1.92 13.96 -17.16
N PHE A 170 1.25 13.77 -16.03
CA PHE A 170 -0.21 13.77 -15.98
C PHE A 170 -0.76 15.19 -15.85
N VAL A 171 -1.69 15.54 -16.73
CA VAL A 171 -2.59 16.68 -16.53
C VAL A 171 -3.81 16.16 -15.79
N ASN A 172 -4.05 16.67 -14.59
CA ASN A 172 -5.12 16.23 -13.72
C ASN A 172 -6.12 17.37 -13.49
N ARG A 173 -7.41 17.03 -13.45
CA ARG A 173 -8.43 17.87 -12.80
C ARG A 173 -8.47 17.50 -11.34
N VAL A 174 -8.28 18.50 -10.47
CA VAL A 174 -8.16 18.29 -9.04
C VAL A 174 -9.22 19.11 -8.31
N LEU A 175 -10.02 18.46 -7.48
CA LEU A 175 -10.98 19.10 -6.59
C LEU A 175 -10.25 19.58 -5.33
N ILE A 176 -9.84 20.84 -5.35
CA ILE A 176 -9.03 21.45 -4.28
C ILE A 176 -9.86 21.82 -3.05
N GLY A 177 -11.11 22.24 -3.22
CA GLY A 177 -11.97 22.66 -2.11
C GLY A 177 -11.42 23.87 -1.34
N LYS A 178 -11.65 23.92 -0.03
CA LYS A 178 -11.16 24.99 0.84
C LYS A 178 -9.71 24.71 1.26
N THR A 179 -8.80 25.65 0.99
CA THR A 179 -7.36 25.48 1.22
C THR A 179 -6.85 26.26 2.43
N THR A 180 -5.80 25.75 3.06
CA THR A 180 -4.97 26.51 4.00
C THR A 180 -3.48 26.37 3.69
N LYS A 181 -2.63 27.19 4.31
CA LYS A 181 -1.18 27.06 4.16
C LYS A 181 -0.72 25.70 4.69
N GLY A 182 0.02 24.97 3.87
CA GLY A 182 0.55 23.67 4.23
C GLY A 182 1.76 23.74 5.14
N ASP A 183 1.95 22.68 5.91
CA ASP A 183 3.15 22.42 6.69
C ASP A 183 3.55 20.94 6.55
N GLY A 184 4.86 20.68 6.53
CA GLY A 184 5.41 19.34 6.35
C GLY A 184 5.05 18.35 7.45
N SER A 185 4.59 18.78 8.63
CA SER A 185 4.13 17.87 9.69
C SER A 185 2.70 17.37 9.51
N MET A 186 1.91 17.98 8.62
CA MET A 186 0.49 17.67 8.45
C MET A 186 0.31 16.31 7.78
N LYS A 187 -0.14 15.30 8.55
CA LYS A 187 -0.39 13.93 8.05
C LYS A 187 -1.77 13.72 7.43
N THR A 188 -2.73 14.55 7.85
CA THR A 188 -4.12 14.52 7.39
C THR A 188 -4.55 15.94 7.05
N ARG A 189 -5.69 16.07 6.37
CA ARG A 189 -6.25 17.39 6.06
C ARG A 189 -6.47 18.22 7.35
N PRO A 190 -6.15 19.53 7.34
CA PRO A 190 -6.45 20.41 8.46
C PRO A 190 -7.96 20.51 8.73
N LEU A 191 -8.35 20.68 9.99
CA LEU A 191 -9.76 20.76 10.37
C LEU A 191 -10.45 21.92 9.65
N GLY A 192 -11.52 21.64 8.92
CA GLY A 192 -12.30 22.63 8.19
C GLY A 192 -11.69 23.06 6.85
N PHE A 193 -10.70 22.31 6.35
CA PHE A 193 -10.08 22.47 5.04
C PHE A 193 -10.02 21.13 4.29
N ASP A 194 -10.03 21.20 2.97
CA ASP A 194 -10.01 20.04 2.08
C ASP A 194 -8.59 19.73 1.56
N SER A 195 -7.73 20.74 1.52
CA SER A 195 -6.37 20.66 0.97
C SER A 195 -5.44 21.70 1.60
N THR A 196 -4.15 21.55 1.33
CA THR A 196 -3.13 22.55 1.69
C THR A 196 -2.42 23.08 0.45
N THR A 197 -1.79 24.24 0.58
CA THR A 197 -1.09 24.92 -0.53
C THR A 197 0.18 25.62 -0.05
N ASP A 198 1.10 25.87 -0.98
CA ASP A 198 2.22 26.81 -0.80
C ASP A 198 1.78 28.28 -0.88
N GLY A 199 0.52 28.53 -1.25
CA GLY A 199 -0.03 29.87 -1.51
C GLY A 199 0.24 30.38 -2.92
N ASN A 200 0.75 29.53 -3.82
CA ASN A 200 1.09 29.88 -5.19
C ASN A 200 0.67 28.78 -6.17
N HIS A 201 1.56 27.82 -6.48
CA HIS A 201 1.35 26.86 -7.56
C HIS A 201 1.37 25.41 -7.10
N ILE A 202 1.42 25.13 -5.80
CA ILE A 202 1.39 23.78 -5.24
C ILE A 202 0.12 23.59 -4.42
N PHE A 203 -0.55 22.47 -4.66
CA PHE A 203 -1.69 22.03 -3.90
C PHE A 203 -1.53 20.57 -3.48
N VAL A 204 -1.87 20.26 -2.24
CA VAL A 204 -1.76 18.92 -1.68
C VAL A 204 -3.15 18.45 -1.28
N THR A 205 -3.59 17.35 -1.88
CA THR A 205 -4.86 16.69 -1.56
C THR A 205 -4.62 15.49 -0.65
N TYR A 206 -5.60 15.18 0.19
CA TYR A 206 -5.49 14.11 1.21
C TYR A 206 -6.44 12.93 0.94
N HIS A 207 -7.20 12.97 -0.16
CA HIS A 207 -8.13 11.90 -0.53
C HIS A 207 -8.01 11.56 -2.03
N ASP A 208 -8.03 10.26 -2.34
CA ASP A 208 -7.90 9.72 -3.70
C ASP A 208 -9.07 10.13 -4.62
N ALA A 209 -10.25 10.41 -4.06
CA ALA A 209 -11.44 10.81 -4.81
C ALA A 209 -11.40 12.27 -5.34
N GLN A 210 -10.35 13.04 -5.02
CA GLN A 210 -10.24 14.44 -5.41
C GLN A 210 -9.51 14.64 -6.76
N VAL A 211 -9.10 13.57 -7.43
CA VAL A 211 -8.21 13.65 -8.61
C VAL A 211 -8.77 12.85 -9.77
N TYR A 212 -8.81 13.47 -10.93
CA TYR A 212 -9.10 12.81 -12.20
C TYR A 212 -7.98 13.11 -13.20
N ALA A 213 -7.24 12.07 -13.60
CA ALA A 213 -6.23 12.17 -14.64
C ALA A 213 -6.92 12.36 -16.00
N GLU A 214 -6.77 13.55 -16.59
CA GLU A 214 -7.43 13.90 -17.85
C GLU A 214 -6.55 13.51 -19.05
N TYR A 215 -5.25 13.78 -18.97
CA TYR A 215 -4.30 13.45 -20.04
C TYR A 215 -2.97 12.94 -19.47
N LEU A 216 -2.33 12.05 -20.22
CA LEU A 216 -0.92 11.73 -20.08
C LEU A 216 -0.17 12.41 -21.22
N ILE A 217 0.70 13.38 -20.90
CA ILE A 217 1.57 14.05 -21.86
C ILE A 217 2.90 13.31 -21.89
N THR A 218 3.38 13.00 -23.09
CA THR A 218 4.74 12.49 -23.35
C THR A 218 5.52 13.53 -24.14
N TYR A 219 6.74 13.83 -23.70
CA TYR A 219 7.62 14.85 -24.30
C TYR A 219 9.10 14.52 -23.99
N MET A 220 10.05 15.28 -24.53
CA MET A 220 11.50 15.07 -24.33
C MET A 220 12.05 16.03 -23.27
#